data_AF-A0AA87DWD6-F1
#
_entry.id   AF-A0AA87DWD6-F1
#
_cell.length_a   1.000
_cell.length_b   1.000
_cell.length_c   1.000
_cell.angle_alpha   90.00
_cell.angle_beta   90.00
_cell.angle_gamma   90.00
#
_symmetry.space_group_name_H-M   'P 1'
#
loop_
_entity.id
_entity.type
_entity.pdbx_description
1 polymer ?
#
loop_
_entity_poly.entity_id
_entity_poly.type
_entity_poly.pdbx_seq_one_letter_code
_entity_poly.pdbx_strand_id
1 'polypeptide(L)'
;MKKLWNRINWLIIAFVVTIAYITFIVWKVDFWKIWDFLSSPNLNEVGDFIAGVFSPLAFIWLVAAVLTQRQELTETRDQFAENQEVIDKQLRTINEQSDLLQQQHELAEKTAQKTYRLSLFEERYKIYEEFIAFGKRYHGQNYNEPAYADFLDLLQKSTFVFGKDIEHWFHEISEAILQNQELRKAGITRKFDVNSGFVEVYISSDVEDEIKRLSSWLREQFFDAVYRSGKFEKSMKISDY
;
A
#
# COMPACT_ATOMS: atom_id res chain seq x y z
N MET A 1 -24.15 8.17 49.83
CA MET A 1 -25.28 7.24 50.11
C MET A 1 -25.56 6.26 48.96
N LYS A 2 -25.59 6.66 47.67
CA LYS A 2 -25.81 5.73 46.52
C LYS A 2 -24.88 4.51 46.48
N LYS A 3 -23.58 4.68 46.79
CA LYS A 3 -22.57 3.59 46.81
C LYS A 3 -22.84 2.47 47.83
N LEU A 4 -23.58 2.77 48.91
CA LEU A 4 -23.88 1.77 49.95
C LEU A 4 -24.99 0.83 49.50
N TRP A 5 -26.00 1.34 48.78
CA TRP A 5 -27.10 0.54 48.26
C TRP A 5 -26.66 -0.43 47.17
N ASN A 6 -25.77 -0.03 46.26
CA ASN A 6 -25.29 -0.91 45.17
C ASN A 6 -24.52 -2.15 45.63
N ARG A 7 -23.97 -2.16 46.86
CA ARG A 7 -23.23 -3.31 47.41
C ARG A 7 -24.09 -4.24 48.25
N ILE A 8 -25.37 -3.91 48.45
CA ILE A 8 -26.30 -4.72 49.23
C ILE A 8 -26.81 -5.86 48.36
N ASN A 9 -26.51 -7.09 48.76
CA ASN A 9 -27.11 -8.26 48.15
C ASN A 9 -28.52 -8.45 48.71
N TRP A 10 -29.53 -7.95 47.98
CA TRP A 10 -30.95 -8.05 48.38
C TRP A 10 -31.41 -9.50 48.56
N LEU A 11 -30.76 -10.47 47.92
CA LEU A 11 -31.05 -11.89 48.12
C LEU A 11 -30.64 -12.35 49.54
N ILE A 12 -29.53 -11.84 50.08
CA ILE A 12 -29.11 -12.15 51.46
C ILE A 12 -30.09 -11.52 52.45
N ILE A 13 -30.56 -10.29 52.19
CA ILE A 13 -31.58 -9.66 53.02
C ILE A 13 -32.89 -10.45 52.98
N ALA A 14 -33.36 -10.84 51.78
CA ALA A 14 -34.55 -11.67 51.63
C ALA A 14 -34.42 -13.01 52.37
N PHE A 15 -33.24 -13.63 52.33
CA PHE A 15 -32.96 -14.87 53.04
C PHE A 15 -33.02 -14.69 54.56
N VAL A 16 -32.39 -13.64 55.11
CA VAL A 16 -32.44 -13.33 56.55
C VAL A 16 -33.87 -13.01 57.01
N VAL A 17 -34.62 -12.23 56.23
CA VAL A 17 -36.02 -11.89 56.53
C VAL A 17 -36.92 -13.12 56.44
N THR A 18 -36.67 -14.01 55.47
CA THR A 18 -37.37 -15.30 55.34
C THR A 18 -37.15 -16.18 56.58
N ILE A 19 -35.91 -16.31 57.04
CA ILE A 19 -35.59 -17.08 58.26
C ILE A 19 -36.31 -16.47 59.46
N ALA A 20 -36.23 -15.15 59.65
CA ALA A 20 -36.90 -14.47 60.76
C ALA A 20 -38.43 -14.66 60.72
N TYR A 21 -39.03 -14.61 59.54
CA TYR A 21 -40.47 -14.83 59.32
C TYR A 21 -40.88 -16.26 59.67
N ILE A 22 -40.13 -17.26 59.20
CA ILE A 22 -40.40 -18.68 59.52
C ILE A 22 -40.26 -18.92 61.03
N THR A 23 -39.20 -18.40 61.67
CA THR A 23 -39.01 -18.51 63.12
C THR A 23 -40.16 -17.87 63.89
N PHE A 24 -40.65 -16.71 63.43
CA PHE A 24 -41.78 -16.02 64.04
C PHE A 24 -43.09 -16.82 63.94
N ILE A 25 -43.37 -17.45 62.79
CA ILE A 25 -44.54 -18.32 62.61
C ILE A 25 -44.46 -19.54 63.53
N VAL A 26 -43.32 -20.23 63.55
CA VAL A 26 -43.12 -21.42 64.38
C VAL A 26 -43.26 -21.09 65.87
N TRP A 27 -42.77 -19.91 66.28
CA TRP A 27 -42.93 -19.43 67.65
C TRP A 27 -44.37 -19.07 68.01
N LYS A 28 -45.15 -18.52 67.07
CA LYS A 28 -46.53 -18.08 67.32
C LYS A 28 -47.56 -19.20 67.29
N VAL A 29 -47.40 -20.19 66.42
CA VAL A 29 -48.39 -21.23 66.19
C VAL A 29 -48.10 -22.50 66.99
N ASP A 30 -46.92 -22.59 67.62
CA ASP A 30 -46.35 -23.80 68.24
C ASP A 30 -46.14 -24.94 67.23
N PHE A 31 -44.90 -25.40 67.09
CA PHE A 31 -44.53 -26.46 66.14
C PHE A 31 -45.42 -27.72 66.23
N TRP A 32 -45.84 -28.06 67.45
CA TRP A 32 -46.65 -29.25 67.73
C TRP A 32 -48.08 -29.12 67.18
N LYS A 33 -48.66 -27.91 67.17
CA LYS A 33 -50.01 -27.68 66.63
C LYS A 33 -50.01 -27.65 65.11
N ILE A 34 -48.93 -27.16 64.49
CA ILE A 34 -48.75 -27.20 63.03
C ILE A 34 -48.70 -28.66 62.56
N TRP A 35 -47.97 -29.51 63.28
CA TRP A 35 -47.84 -30.93 62.96
C TRP A 35 -49.17 -31.70 63.13
N ASP A 36 -49.91 -31.41 64.20
CA ASP A 36 -51.23 -32.01 64.46
C ASP A 36 -52.28 -31.57 63.42
N PHE A 37 -52.29 -30.28 63.06
CA PHE A 37 -53.16 -29.70 62.03
C PHE A 37 -52.90 -30.27 60.62
N LEU A 38 -51.64 -30.51 60.25
CA LEU A 38 -51.31 -31.17 58.98
C LEU A 38 -51.69 -32.66 58.96
N SER A 39 -51.87 -33.30 60.12
CA SER A 39 -52.15 -34.74 60.23
C SER A 39 -53.65 -35.09 60.18
N SER A 40 -54.54 -34.10 60.33
CA SER A 40 -56.00 -34.27 60.23
C SER A 40 -56.53 -33.62 58.94
N PRO A 41 -57.09 -34.38 57.98
CA PRO A 41 -57.25 -33.90 56.61
C PRO A 41 -58.56 -33.13 56.41
N ASN A 42 -58.55 -31.82 56.66
CA ASN A 42 -59.45 -30.91 55.94
C ASN A 42 -58.62 -30.17 54.88
N LEU A 43 -58.63 -30.68 53.64
CA LEU A 43 -57.76 -30.22 52.56
C LEU A 43 -57.88 -28.72 52.27
N ASN A 44 -59.06 -28.12 52.49
CA ASN A 44 -59.30 -26.70 52.25
C ASN A 44 -58.56 -25.82 53.28
N GLU A 45 -58.60 -26.19 54.56
CA GLU A 45 -57.95 -25.42 55.63
C GLU A 45 -56.43 -25.51 55.58
N VAL A 46 -55.90 -26.66 55.14
CA VAL A 46 -54.47 -26.84 54.88
C VAL A 46 -54.03 -25.97 53.68
N GLY A 47 -54.86 -25.89 52.63
CA GLY A 47 -54.63 -25.01 51.50
C GLY A 47 -54.59 -23.53 51.88
N ASP A 48 -55.54 -23.06 52.69
CA ASP A 48 -55.60 -21.68 53.17
C ASP A 48 -54.42 -21.32 54.08
N PHE A 49 -53.97 -22.25 54.93
CA PHE A 49 -52.78 -22.06 55.77
C PHE A 49 -51.50 -21.96 54.93
N ILE A 50 -51.31 -22.87 53.97
CA ILE A 50 -50.16 -22.84 53.07
C ILE A 50 -50.18 -21.56 52.23
N ALA A 51 -51.33 -21.18 51.67
CA ALA A 51 -51.45 -19.94 50.90
C ALA A 51 -51.14 -18.69 51.75
N GLY A 52 -51.61 -18.65 53.00
CA GLY A 52 -51.34 -17.58 53.95
C GLY A 52 -49.86 -17.47 54.35
N VAL A 53 -49.18 -18.60 54.55
CA VAL A 53 -47.74 -18.62 54.91
C VAL A 53 -46.86 -18.28 53.70
N PHE A 54 -47.17 -18.82 52.51
CA PHE A 54 -46.37 -18.60 51.31
C PHE A 54 -46.58 -17.23 50.65
N SER A 55 -47.72 -16.56 50.86
CA SER A 55 -48.01 -15.27 50.22
C SER A 55 -47.00 -14.16 50.61
N PRO A 56 -46.71 -13.89 51.90
CA PRO A 56 -45.69 -12.92 52.29
C PRO A 56 -44.27 -13.33 51.88
N LEU A 57 -43.98 -14.64 51.89
CA LEU A 57 -42.69 -15.17 51.46
C LEU A 57 -42.43 -14.88 49.98
N ALA A 58 -43.40 -15.16 49.12
CA ALA A 58 -43.32 -14.85 47.70
C ALA A 58 -43.13 -13.33 47.46
N PHE A 59 -43.78 -12.49 48.24
CA PHE A 59 -43.64 -11.04 48.14
C PHE A 59 -42.24 -10.55 48.52
N ILE A 60 -41.62 -11.09 49.59
CA ILE A 60 -40.25 -10.75 49.99
C ILE A 60 -39.24 -11.07 48.87
N TRP A 61 -39.35 -12.26 48.29
CA TRP A 61 -38.48 -12.68 47.19
C TRP A 61 -38.72 -11.87 45.92
N LEU A 62 -39.97 -11.52 45.61
CA LEU A 62 -40.30 -10.66 44.47
C LEU A 62 -39.72 -9.26 44.61
N VAL A 63 -39.84 -8.63 45.80
CA VAL A 63 -39.26 -7.31 46.06
C VAL A 63 -37.73 -7.37 45.95
N ALA A 64 -37.09 -8.38 46.52
CA ALA A 64 -35.65 -8.55 46.42
C ALA A 64 -35.18 -8.75 44.98
N ALA A 65 -35.88 -9.57 44.19
CA ALA A 65 -35.57 -9.77 42.77
C ALA A 65 -35.70 -8.46 41.98
N VAL A 66 -36.77 -7.68 42.19
CA VAL A 66 -36.97 -6.37 41.53
C VAL A 66 -35.87 -5.37 41.91
N LEU A 67 -35.44 -5.35 43.17
CA LEU A 67 -34.37 -4.46 43.63
C LEU A 67 -33.00 -4.85 43.06
N THR A 68 -32.67 -6.14 43.04
CA THR A 68 -31.46 -6.66 42.38
C THR A 68 -31.47 -6.33 40.89
N GLN A 69 -32.59 -6.58 40.19
CA GLN A 69 -32.74 -6.28 38.77
C GLN A 69 -32.52 -4.78 38.48
N ARG A 70 -33.02 -3.88 39.34
CA ARG A 70 -32.80 -2.43 39.18
C ARG A 70 -31.34 -2.04 39.37
N GLN A 71 -30.61 -2.70 40.27
CA GLN A 71 -29.19 -2.45 40.48
C GLN A 71 -28.38 -2.89 39.26
N GLU A 72 -28.61 -4.11 38.77
CA GLU A 72 -27.94 -4.63 37.57
C GLU A 72 -28.20 -3.74 36.35
N LEU A 73 -29.43 -3.27 36.15
CA LEU A 73 -29.76 -2.33 35.07
C LEU A 73 -29.06 -0.98 35.22
N THR A 74 -28.85 -0.51 36.45
CA THR A 74 -28.15 0.76 36.69
C THR A 74 -26.65 0.62 36.41
N GLU A 75 -26.03 -0.45 36.91
CA GLU A 75 -24.61 -0.73 36.64
C GLU A 75 -24.36 -0.96 35.15
N THR A 76 -25.27 -1.67 34.49
CA THR A 76 -25.23 -1.88 33.03
C THR A 76 -25.32 -0.55 32.28
N ARG A 77 -26.20 0.38 32.70
CA ARG A 77 -26.29 1.73 32.10
C ARG A 77 -25.01 2.54 32.27
N ASP A 78 -24.40 2.49 33.45
CA ASP A 78 -23.15 3.19 33.73
C ASP A 78 -22.01 2.63 32.85
N GLN A 79 -21.92 1.30 32.72
CA GLN A 79 -20.98 0.65 31.80
C GLN A 79 -21.24 1.00 30.34
N PHE A 80 -22.50 1.10 29.92
CA PHE A 80 -22.84 1.55 28.57
C PHE A 80 -22.41 2.99 28.31
N ALA A 81 -22.58 3.88 29.28
CA ALA A 81 -22.16 5.28 29.16
C ALA A 81 -20.63 5.39 29.06
N GLU A 82 -19.89 4.64 29.88
CA GLU A 82 -18.42 4.59 29.79
C GLU A 82 -17.95 4.02 28.45
N ASN A 83 -18.58 2.93 27.97
CA ASN A 83 -18.27 2.36 26.67
C ASN A 83 -18.56 3.34 25.51
N GLN A 84 -19.64 4.12 25.58
CA GLN A 84 -19.93 5.16 24.59
C GLN A 84 -18.82 6.21 24.54
N GLU A 85 -18.32 6.67 25.69
CA GLU A 85 -17.22 7.64 25.74
C GLU A 85 -15.92 7.06 25.13
N VAL A 86 -15.62 5.79 25.41
CA VAL A 86 -14.46 5.11 24.82
C VAL A 86 -14.62 4.96 23.30
N ILE A 87 -15.80 4.56 22.83
CA ILE A 87 -16.10 4.46 21.39
C ILE A 87 -15.94 5.82 20.72
N ASP A 88 -16.46 6.90 21.31
CA ASP A 88 -16.33 8.25 20.76
C ASP A 88 -14.86 8.68 20.66
N LYS A 89 -14.04 8.38 21.67
CA LYS A 89 -12.59 8.62 21.63
C LYS A 89 -11.93 7.80 20.53
N GLN A 90 -12.27 6.52 20.39
CA GLN A 90 -11.75 5.66 19.33
C GLN A 90 -12.13 6.15 17.94
N LEU A 91 -13.37 6.59 17.73
CA LEU A 91 -13.82 7.15 16.45
C LEU A 91 -13.06 8.42 16.08
N ARG A 92 -12.78 9.31 17.04
CA ARG A 92 -11.93 10.49 16.80
C ARG A 92 -10.53 10.09 16.36
N THR A 93 -9.90 9.16 17.09
CA THR A 93 -8.56 8.65 16.72
C THR A 93 -8.56 7.99 15.34
N ILE A 94 -9.59 7.21 15.00
CA ILE A 94 -9.73 6.58 13.68
C ILE A 94 -9.84 7.65 12.59
N ASN A 95 -10.62 8.71 12.81
CA ASN A 95 -10.74 9.80 11.84
C ASN A 95 -9.41 10.53 11.63
N GLU A 96 -8.67 10.82 12.70
CA GLU A 96 -7.34 11.42 12.62
C GLU A 96 -6.33 10.49 11.91
N GLN A 97 -6.37 9.19 12.19
CA GLN A 97 -5.55 8.20 11.50
C GLN A 97 -5.90 8.07 10.02
N SER A 98 -7.19 8.13 9.68
CA SER A 98 -7.65 8.08 8.29
C SER A 98 -7.13 9.27 7.49
N ASP A 99 -7.16 10.48 8.07
CA ASP A 99 -6.62 11.69 7.42
C ASP A 99 -5.10 11.58 7.22
N LEU A 100 -4.37 11.13 8.24
CA LEU A 100 -2.93 10.88 8.13
C LEU A 100 -2.59 9.83 7.07
N LEU A 101 -3.37 8.74 6.98
CA LEU A 101 -3.18 7.71 5.97
C LEU A 101 -3.43 8.27 4.56
N GLN A 102 -4.46 9.08 4.38
CA GLN A 102 -4.72 9.74 3.09
C GLN A 102 -3.55 10.65 2.69
N GLN A 103 -3.04 11.47 3.60
CA GLN A 103 -1.87 12.32 3.34
C GLN A 103 -0.62 11.49 3.00
N GLN A 104 -0.40 10.37 3.70
CA GLN A 104 0.70 9.46 3.38
C GLN A 104 0.55 8.82 2.00
N HIS A 105 -0.66 8.42 1.62
CA HIS A 105 -0.92 7.88 0.28
C HIS A 105 -0.62 8.91 -0.82
N GLU A 106 -1.09 10.15 -0.66
CA GLU A 106 -0.81 11.23 -1.61
C GLU A 106 0.69 11.54 -1.70
N LEU A 107 1.39 11.56 -0.57
CA LEU A 107 2.83 11.77 -0.54
C LEU A 107 3.60 10.62 -1.18
N ALA A 108 3.21 9.38 -0.91
CA ALA A 108 3.81 8.19 -1.47
C ALA A 108 3.62 8.13 -2.99
N GLU A 109 2.43 8.48 -3.50
CA GLU A 109 2.16 8.57 -4.93
C GLU A 109 3.03 9.63 -5.60
N LYS A 110 3.07 10.85 -5.05
CA LYS A 110 3.92 11.94 -5.56
C LYS A 110 5.41 11.55 -5.53
N THR A 111 5.84 10.86 -4.48
CA THR A 111 7.23 10.38 -4.34
C THR A 111 7.53 9.30 -5.38
N ALA A 112 6.64 8.33 -5.56
CA ALA A 112 6.79 7.28 -6.56
C ALA A 112 6.88 7.86 -7.99
N GLN A 113 6.03 8.84 -8.32
CA GLN A 113 6.07 9.53 -9.61
C GLN A 113 7.39 10.27 -9.82
N LYS A 114 7.90 10.97 -8.81
CA LYS A 114 9.20 11.67 -8.88
C LYS A 114 10.36 10.70 -9.03
N THR A 115 10.39 9.63 -8.23
CA THR A 115 11.42 8.58 -8.32
C THR A 115 11.41 7.92 -9.69
N TYR A 116 10.23 7.60 -10.22
CA TYR A 116 10.09 7.03 -11.57
C TYR A 116 10.61 7.97 -12.66
N ARG A 117 10.28 9.28 -12.58
CA ARG A 117 10.81 10.28 -13.51
C ARG A 117 12.32 10.41 -13.43
N LEU A 118 12.88 10.37 -12.22
CA LEU A 118 14.33 10.42 -12.00
C LEU A 118 15.02 9.17 -12.56
N SER A 119 14.50 7.97 -12.29
CA SER A 119 15.08 6.73 -12.82
C SER A 119 15.02 6.66 -14.34
N LEU A 120 13.93 7.15 -14.95
CA LEU A 120 13.84 7.28 -16.40
C LEU A 120 14.88 8.27 -16.95
N PHE A 121 15.05 9.42 -16.31
CA PHE A 121 16.05 10.39 -16.71
C PHE A 121 17.47 9.81 -16.62
N GLU A 122 17.79 9.10 -15.53
CA GLU A 122 19.08 8.44 -15.35
C GLU A 122 19.36 7.42 -16.47
N GLU A 123 18.38 6.57 -16.81
CA GLU A 123 18.55 5.59 -17.88
C GLU A 123 18.70 6.25 -19.26
N ARG A 124 17.93 7.31 -19.53
CA ARG A 124 18.09 8.11 -20.76
C ARG A 124 19.47 8.75 -20.84
N TYR A 125 19.91 9.36 -19.74
CA TYR A 125 21.20 10.02 -19.64
C TYR A 125 22.35 9.04 -19.87
N LYS A 126 22.26 7.83 -19.32
CA LYS A 126 23.21 6.74 -19.57
C LYS A 126 23.29 6.37 -21.06
N ILE A 127 22.15 6.18 -21.74
CA ILE A 127 22.13 5.89 -23.18
C ILE A 127 22.75 7.04 -23.98
N TYR A 128 22.51 8.29 -23.58
CA TYR A 128 23.15 9.46 -24.20
C TYR A 128 24.68 9.47 -24.01
N GLU A 129 25.18 9.09 -22.83
CA GLU A 129 26.62 8.93 -22.60
C GLU A 129 27.21 7.78 -23.43
N GLU A 130 26.52 6.64 -23.50
CA GLU A 130 26.89 5.49 -24.35
C GLU A 130 26.93 5.90 -25.83
N PHE A 131 25.97 6.70 -26.31
CA PHE A 131 25.93 7.25 -27.67
C PHE A 131 27.16 8.12 -27.97
N ILE A 132 27.54 9.02 -27.07
CA ILE A 132 28.73 9.86 -27.23
C ILE A 132 30.00 9.00 -27.22
N ALA A 133 30.08 8.04 -26.31
CA ALA A 133 31.22 7.15 -26.19
C ALA A 133 31.39 6.30 -27.47
N PHE A 134 30.28 5.82 -28.03
CA PHE A 134 30.26 5.12 -29.31
C PHE A 134 30.86 5.97 -30.43
N GLY A 135 30.38 7.21 -30.60
CA GLY A 135 30.90 8.12 -31.62
C GLY A 135 32.41 8.35 -31.49
N LYS A 136 32.89 8.61 -30.26
CA LYS A 136 34.34 8.78 -29.98
C LYS A 136 35.15 7.52 -30.29
N ARG A 137 34.63 6.34 -29.95
CA ARG A 137 35.31 5.05 -30.13
C ARG A 137 35.48 4.70 -31.61
N TYR A 138 34.44 4.88 -32.40
CA TYR A 138 34.38 4.39 -33.79
C TYR A 138 34.73 5.43 -34.85
N HIS A 139 34.79 6.72 -34.50
CA HIS A 139 35.16 7.77 -35.44
C HIS A 139 36.53 7.53 -36.11
N GLY A 140 37.56 7.18 -35.32
CA GLY A 140 38.90 6.91 -35.85
C GLY A 140 39.02 5.63 -36.68
N GLN A 141 38.02 4.75 -36.61
CA GLN A 141 37.96 3.48 -37.35
C GLN A 141 37.02 3.57 -38.56
N ASN A 142 36.56 4.78 -38.91
CA ASN A 142 35.57 5.02 -39.96
C ASN A 142 34.30 4.18 -39.80
N TYR A 143 33.91 3.89 -38.55
CA TYR A 143 32.77 3.04 -38.23
C TYR A 143 32.80 1.64 -38.89
N ASN A 144 33.99 1.07 -39.09
CA ASN A 144 34.16 -0.30 -39.56
C ASN A 144 33.65 -1.34 -38.53
N GLU A 145 33.60 -2.61 -38.92
CA GLU A 145 33.22 -3.71 -38.03
C GLU A 145 34.04 -3.68 -36.71
N PRO A 146 33.40 -3.81 -35.53
CA PRO A 146 32.01 -4.23 -35.27
C PRO A 146 31.01 -3.09 -35.01
N ALA A 147 31.26 -1.85 -35.46
CA ALA A 147 30.47 -0.67 -35.07
C ALA A 147 28.95 -0.82 -35.24
N TYR A 148 28.47 -1.42 -36.34
CA TYR A 148 27.04 -1.66 -36.56
C TYR A 148 26.40 -2.51 -35.45
N ALA A 149 27.02 -3.63 -35.08
CA ALA A 149 26.50 -4.53 -34.05
C ALA A 149 26.46 -3.84 -32.67
N ASP A 150 27.52 -3.11 -32.33
CA ASP A 150 27.57 -2.32 -31.10
C ASP A 150 26.50 -1.21 -31.08
N PHE A 151 26.21 -0.58 -32.23
CA PHE A 151 25.18 0.44 -32.32
C PHE A 151 23.76 -0.12 -32.26
N LEU A 152 23.54 -1.33 -32.79
CA LEU A 152 22.24 -2.02 -32.67
C LEU A 152 21.84 -2.28 -31.22
N ASP A 153 22.80 -2.62 -30.35
CA ASP A 153 22.54 -2.74 -28.90
C ASP A 153 22.05 -1.41 -28.32
N LEU A 154 22.69 -0.30 -28.71
CA LEU A 154 22.28 1.04 -28.29
C LEU A 154 20.88 1.41 -28.82
N LEU A 155 20.58 1.10 -30.08
CA LEU A 155 19.25 1.26 -30.67
C LEU A 155 18.20 0.46 -29.89
N GLN A 156 18.48 -0.81 -29.61
CA GLN A 156 17.57 -1.67 -28.86
C GLN A 156 17.30 -1.14 -27.45
N LYS A 157 18.33 -0.68 -26.73
CA LYS A 157 18.15 -0.03 -25.42
C LYS A 157 17.30 1.23 -25.54
N SER A 158 17.53 2.03 -26.58
CA SER A 158 16.83 3.32 -26.76
C SER A 158 15.32 3.16 -26.94
N THR A 159 14.86 2.06 -27.56
CA THR A 159 13.43 1.82 -27.82
C THR A 159 12.59 1.65 -26.55
N PHE A 160 13.22 1.24 -25.45
CA PHE A 160 12.53 1.06 -24.16
C PHE A 160 12.36 2.35 -23.37
N VAL A 161 13.21 3.35 -23.63
CA VAL A 161 13.34 4.53 -22.76
C VAL A 161 12.96 5.82 -23.47
N PHE A 162 13.12 5.87 -24.80
CA PHE A 162 12.81 7.04 -25.63
C PHE A 162 11.53 6.83 -26.45
N GLY A 163 11.06 7.94 -27.03
CA GLY A 163 9.95 7.92 -27.99
C GLY A 163 10.40 7.49 -29.39
N LYS A 164 9.40 7.39 -30.28
CA LYS A 164 9.60 7.00 -31.69
C LYS A 164 10.54 7.93 -32.47
N ASP A 165 10.71 9.16 -32.01
CA ASP A 165 11.58 10.17 -32.62
C ASP A 165 13.06 9.80 -32.50
N ILE A 166 13.50 9.37 -31.32
CA ILE A 166 14.87 8.88 -31.11
C ILE A 166 15.05 7.50 -31.73
N GLU A 167 14.06 6.61 -31.61
CA GLU A 167 14.09 5.29 -32.24
C GLU A 167 14.33 5.39 -33.75
N HIS A 168 13.54 6.21 -34.45
CA HIS A 168 13.69 6.43 -35.89
C HIS A 168 15.07 7.02 -36.23
N TRP A 169 15.51 8.02 -35.46
CA TRP A 169 16.80 8.65 -35.70
C TRP A 169 17.98 7.69 -35.45
N PHE A 170 17.92 6.85 -34.41
CA PHE A 170 18.93 5.82 -34.18
C PHE A 170 18.88 4.76 -35.29
N HIS A 171 17.69 4.42 -35.79
CA HIS A 171 17.57 3.52 -36.93
C HIS A 171 18.28 4.09 -38.17
N GLU A 172 18.05 5.35 -38.53
CA GLU A 172 18.76 6.04 -39.62
C GLU A 172 20.29 6.01 -39.44
N ILE A 173 20.78 6.22 -38.22
CA ILE A 173 22.21 6.13 -37.92
C ILE A 173 22.73 4.71 -38.12
N SER A 174 21.98 3.70 -37.67
CA SER A 174 22.37 2.29 -37.82
C SER A 174 22.47 1.88 -39.29
N GLU A 175 21.51 2.32 -40.12
CA GLU A 175 21.51 2.07 -41.56
C GLU A 175 22.70 2.76 -42.25
N ALA A 176 22.98 4.01 -41.89
CA ALA A 176 24.13 4.73 -42.42
C ALA A 176 25.47 4.10 -42.04
N ILE A 177 25.60 3.54 -40.82
CA ILE A 177 26.79 2.79 -40.42
C ILE A 177 26.92 1.53 -41.27
N LEU A 178 25.84 0.75 -41.41
CA LEU A 178 25.84 -0.47 -42.22
C LEU A 178 26.21 -0.19 -43.68
N GLN A 179 25.56 0.80 -44.30
CA GLN A 179 25.83 1.21 -45.68
C GLN A 179 27.30 1.63 -45.85
N ASN A 180 27.85 2.41 -44.91
CA ASN A 180 29.24 2.81 -44.95
C ASN A 180 30.19 1.59 -44.84
N GLN A 181 29.88 0.61 -43.99
CA GLN A 181 30.67 -0.63 -43.91
C GLN A 181 30.63 -1.44 -45.21
N GLU A 182 29.45 -1.59 -45.81
CA GLU A 182 29.26 -2.32 -47.07
C GLU A 182 30.00 -1.64 -48.23
N LEU A 183 29.86 -0.32 -48.38
CA LEU A 183 30.56 0.47 -49.39
C LEU A 183 32.07 0.39 -49.24
N ARG A 184 32.59 0.49 -48.00
CA ARG A 184 34.02 0.35 -47.75
C ARG A 184 34.53 -1.05 -48.08
N LYS A 185 33.75 -2.10 -47.76
CA LYS A 185 34.12 -3.49 -48.03
C LYS A 185 34.11 -3.82 -49.53
N ALA A 186 33.13 -3.31 -50.27
CA ALA A 186 33.00 -3.55 -51.71
C ALA A 186 33.86 -2.62 -52.57
N GLY A 187 34.10 -1.40 -52.07
CA GLY A 187 34.58 -0.26 -52.85
C GLY A 187 36.02 0.18 -52.56
N ILE A 188 36.69 -0.39 -51.57
CA ILE A 188 38.07 -0.06 -51.20
C ILE A 188 38.98 -1.28 -51.39
N THR A 189 40.07 -1.07 -52.10
CA THR A 189 41.20 -2.00 -52.18
C THR A 189 42.38 -1.45 -51.38
N ARG A 190 43.20 -2.32 -50.79
CA ARG A 190 44.43 -1.90 -50.10
C ARG A 190 45.62 -2.09 -51.03
N LYS A 191 46.36 -1.02 -51.33
CA LYS A 191 47.64 -1.10 -52.03
C LYS A 191 48.77 -0.76 -51.07
N PHE A 192 49.88 -1.48 -51.17
CA PHE A 192 51.07 -1.17 -50.38
C PHE A 192 51.92 -0.14 -51.12
N ASP A 193 52.17 0.99 -50.47
CA ASP A 193 53.07 2.05 -50.89
C ASP A 193 54.34 2.02 -50.02
N VAL A 194 55.51 2.06 -50.67
CA VAL A 194 56.82 1.88 -50.00
C VAL A 194 57.13 3.02 -49.03
N ASN A 195 56.58 4.22 -49.26
CA ASN A 195 56.79 5.40 -48.42
C ASN A 195 55.69 5.58 -47.36
N SER A 196 54.49 5.07 -47.62
CA SER A 196 53.26 5.42 -46.89
C SER A 196 52.59 4.22 -46.21
N GLY A 197 53.10 3.00 -46.44
CA GLY A 197 52.47 1.76 -45.96
C GLY A 197 51.23 1.39 -46.78
N PHE A 198 50.26 0.70 -46.17
CA PHE A 198 49.01 0.37 -46.86
C PHE A 198 48.13 1.61 -47.02
N VAL A 199 47.82 1.96 -48.27
CA VAL A 199 46.91 3.05 -48.62
C VAL A 199 45.59 2.47 -49.12
N GLU A 200 44.48 3.07 -48.68
CA GLU A 200 43.15 2.77 -49.19
C GLU A 200 42.98 3.37 -50.60
N VAL A 201 42.65 2.53 -51.56
CA VAL A 201 42.43 2.92 -52.96
C VAL A 201 41.00 2.59 -53.33
N TYR A 202 40.23 3.65 -53.61
CA TYR A 202 38.84 3.55 -54.03
C TYR A 202 38.75 3.00 -55.46
N ILE A 203 37.74 2.17 -55.70
CA ILE A 203 37.52 1.54 -57.01
C ILE A 203 36.98 2.56 -58.04
N SER A 204 36.24 3.59 -57.58
CA SER A 204 35.77 4.71 -58.39
C SER A 204 35.70 6.00 -57.56
N SER A 205 35.67 7.16 -58.24
CA SER A 205 35.42 8.46 -57.61
C SER A 205 34.05 8.52 -56.93
N ASP A 206 33.04 7.91 -57.53
CA ASP A 206 31.67 7.94 -57.01
C ASP A 206 31.57 7.25 -55.65
N VAL A 207 32.29 6.13 -55.48
CA VAL A 207 32.37 5.40 -54.20
C VAL A 207 33.11 6.23 -53.15
N GLU A 208 34.19 6.91 -53.54
CA GLU A 208 34.92 7.81 -52.64
C GLU A 208 34.02 8.95 -52.14
N ASP A 209 33.27 9.58 -53.04
CA ASP A 209 32.36 10.68 -52.72
C ASP A 209 31.21 10.22 -51.82
N GLU A 210 30.65 9.03 -52.08
CA GLU A 210 29.57 8.47 -51.25
C GLU A 210 30.05 8.13 -49.83
N ILE A 211 31.22 7.51 -49.69
CA ILE A 211 31.82 7.21 -48.38
C ILE A 211 32.12 8.50 -47.62
N LYS A 212 32.64 9.54 -48.28
CA LYS A 212 32.87 10.85 -47.67
C LYS A 212 31.57 11.50 -47.21
N ARG A 213 30.51 11.43 -48.02
CA ARG A 213 29.18 11.96 -47.68
C ARG A 213 28.62 11.28 -46.44
N LEU A 214 28.60 9.95 -46.41
CA LEU A 214 28.11 9.18 -45.25
C LEU A 214 28.95 9.42 -43.99
N SER A 215 30.28 9.41 -44.13
CA SER A 215 31.19 9.68 -43.01
C SER A 215 31.00 11.08 -42.44
N SER A 216 30.75 12.08 -43.31
CA SER A 216 30.48 13.45 -42.89
C SER A 216 29.14 13.57 -42.17
N TRP A 217 28.09 12.93 -42.70
CA TRP A 217 26.78 12.90 -42.06
C TRP A 217 26.84 12.20 -40.70
N LEU A 218 27.50 11.04 -40.59
CA LEU A 218 27.71 10.34 -39.31
C LEU A 218 28.47 11.23 -38.31
N ARG A 219 29.51 11.93 -38.78
CA ARG A 219 30.26 12.86 -37.94
C ARG A 219 29.37 13.97 -37.39
N GLU A 220 28.48 14.53 -38.20
CA GLU A 220 27.49 15.51 -37.76
C GLU A 220 26.60 14.93 -36.64
N GLN A 221 26.06 13.73 -36.83
CA GLN A 221 25.16 13.11 -35.85
C GLN A 221 25.82 12.90 -34.47
N PHE A 222 27.09 12.49 -34.43
CA PHE A 222 27.79 12.19 -33.17
C PHE A 222 28.47 13.40 -32.52
N PHE A 223 29.01 14.33 -33.33
CA PHE A 223 29.91 15.38 -32.85
C PHE A 223 29.30 16.78 -32.88
N ASP A 224 28.21 17.03 -33.60
CA ASP A 224 27.48 18.29 -33.49
C ASP A 224 26.67 18.32 -32.17
N ALA A 225 27.18 19.06 -31.19
CA ALA A 225 26.56 19.16 -29.87
C ALA A 225 25.21 19.88 -29.91
N VAL A 226 25.01 20.85 -30.82
CA VAL A 226 23.77 21.61 -30.94
C VAL A 226 22.69 20.73 -31.53
N TYR A 227 22.99 20.06 -32.65
CA TYR A 227 22.08 19.13 -33.28
C TYR A 227 21.70 17.97 -32.34
N ARG A 228 22.71 17.34 -31.71
CA ARG A 228 22.50 16.23 -30.77
C ARG A 228 21.65 16.67 -29.57
N SER A 229 21.99 17.80 -28.94
CA SER A 229 21.22 18.28 -27.79
C SER A 229 19.77 18.55 -28.15
N GLY A 230 19.49 19.13 -29.32
CA GLY A 230 18.13 19.36 -29.81
C GLY A 230 17.31 18.08 -30.00
N LYS A 231 17.95 16.96 -30.40
CA LYS A 231 17.27 15.65 -30.50
C LYS A 231 16.87 15.11 -29.13
N PHE A 232 17.78 15.14 -28.16
CA PHE A 232 17.52 14.61 -26.82
C PHE A 232 16.75 15.54 -25.89
N GLU A 233 16.66 16.84 -26.21
CA GLU A 233 16.10 17.88 -25.34
C GLU A 233 14.70 17.53 -24.82
N LYS A 234 13.82 17.05 -25.71
CA LYS A 234 12.44 16.70 -25.35
C LYS A 234 12.37 15.56 -24.34
N SER A 235 13.30 14.62 -24.39
CA SER A 235 13.32 13.44 -23.53
C SER A 235 14.14 13.65 -22.25
N MET A 236 15.01 14.67 -22.22
CA MET A 236 15.94 14.95 -21.11
C MET A 236 15.48 16.08 -20.19
N LYS A 237 14.37 16.75 -20.47
CA LYS A 237 13.82 17.77 -19.56
C LYS A 237 12.98 17.12 -18.47
N ILE A 238 13.45 17.21 -17.23
CA ILE A 238 12.63 16.99 -16.04
C ILE A 238 11.92 18.33 -15.77
N SER A 239 10.80 18.58 -16.46
CA SER A 239 9.94 19.74 -16.15
C SER A 239 9.05 19.40 -14.95
N ASP A 240 9.04 20.28 -13.96
CA ASP A 240 8.08 20.28 -12.83
C ASP A 240 6.70 20.86 -13.23
N TYR A 241 6.57 21.35 -14.46
CA TYR A 241 5.35 21.93 -15.03
C TYR A 241 4.67 20.97 -16.00
#